data_AF-A0A0D0HNQ5-F1
#
_entry.id   AF-A0A0D0HNQ5-F1
#
_cell.length_a   1.000
_cell.length_b   1.000
_cell.length_c   1.000
_cell.angle_alpha   90.00
_cell.angle_beta   90.00
_cell.angle_gamma   90.00
#
_symmetry.space_group_name_H-M   'P 1'
#
loop_
_entity.id
_entity.type
_entity.pdbx_description
1 polymer ?
#
loop_
_entity_poly.entity_id
_entity_poly.type
_entity_poly.pdbx_seq_one_letter_code
_entity_poly.pdbx_strand_id
1 'polypeptide(L)' 'MIRTYKVMPLPSNKQKMKLFQCAGVARWAYNFALAQQQKHNKQGGKFLKDGEARKRLTKLKQTKALGWM' A
#
# COMPACT_ATOMS: atom_id res chain seq x y z
N MET A 1 -39.00 -22.36 3.80
CA MET A 1 -37.91 -21.93 2.91
C MET A 1 -37.87 -20.41 2.90
N ILE A 2 -36.88 -19.78 3.54
CA ILE A 2 -36.79 -18.31 3.60
C ILE A 2 -36.18 -17.81 2.28
N ARG A 3 -36.90 -16.94 1.56
CA ARG A 3 -36.38 -16.24 0.38
C ARG A 3 -35.84 -14.89 0.81
N THR A 4 -34.58 -14.61 0.48
CA THR A 4 -33.91 -13.35 0.80
C THR A 4 -33.54 -12.64 -0.50
N TYR A 5 -33.51 -11.30 -0.47
CA TYR A 5 -33.05 -10.50 -1.59
C TYR A 5 -31.53 -10.29 -1.47
N LYS A 6 -30.77 -10.74 -2.48
CA LYS A 6 -29.36 -10.41 -2.61
C LYS A 6 -29.23 -9.09 -3.35
N VAL A 7 -28.98 -8.00 -2.61
CA VAL A 7 -28.76 -6.66 -3.19
C VAL A 7 -27.27 -6.40 -3.31
N MET A 8 -26.80 -6.02 -4.51
CA MET A 8 -25.41 -5.59 -4.73
C MET A 8 -25.36 -4.06 -4.80
N PRO A 9 -24.87 -3.37 -3.77
CA PRO A 9 -24.71 -1.92 -3.82
C PRO A 9 -23.57 -1.55 -4.77
N LEU A 10 -23.86 -0.72 -5.77
CA LEU A 10 -22.84 -0.16 -6.66
C LEU A 10 -22.06 0.95 -5.93
N PRO A 11 -20.74 1.02 -6.11
CA PRO A 11 -19.94 2.04 -5.45
C PRO A 11 -20.24 3.43 -6.04
N SER A 12 -20.50 4.38 -5.14
CA SER A 12 -20.58 5.81 -5.47
C SER A 12 -19.24 6.35 -5.98
N ASN A 13 -19.28 7.51 -6.64
CA ASN A 13 -18.06 8.16 -7.16
C ASN A 13 -17.03 8.44 -6.03
N LYS A 14 -17.48 8.81 -4.83
CA LYS A 14 -16.61 8.99 -3.66
C LYS A 14 -15.92 7.69 -3.25
N GLN A 15 -16.63 6.55 -3.30
CA GLN A 15 -16.07 5.24 -2.99
C GLN A 15 -15.08 4.78 -4.06
N LYS A 16 -15.38 4.99 -5.34
CA LYS A 16 -14.45 4.70 -6.45
C LYS A 16 -13.15 5.50 -6.32
N MET A 17 -13.24 6.79 -6.04
CA MET A 17 -12.06 7.64 -5.82
C MET A 17 -11.20 7.11 -4.65
N LYS A 18 -11.81 6.79 -3.51
CA LYS A 18 -11.09 6.18 -2.37
C LYS A 18 -10.45 4.84 -2.75
N LEU A 19 -11.14 4.01 -3.52
CA LEU A 19 -10.60 2.74 -4.01
C LEU A 19 -9.32 2.97 -4.82
N PHE A 20 -9.34 3.92 -5.77
CA PHE A 20 -8.14 4.25 -6.55
C PHE A 20 -7.02 4.84 -5.70
N GLN A 21 -7.33 5.68 -4.72
CA GLN A 21 -6.34 6.20 -3.78
C GLN A 21 -5.67 5.06 -2.99
N CYS A 22 -6.46 4.15 -2.41
CA CYS A 22 -5.93 2.99 -1.68
C CYS A 22 -5.11 2.06 -2.58
N ALA A 23 -5.59 1.78 -3.79
CA ALA A 23 -4.87 0.96 -4.76
C ALA A 23 -3.54 1.61 -5.19
N GLY A 24 -3.53 2.94 -5.37
CA GLY A 24 -2.33 3.71 -5.68
C GLY A 24 -1.30 3.65 -4.56
N VAL A 25 -1.73 3.85 -3.31
CA VAL A 25 -0.87 3.75 -2.12
C VAL A 25 -0.30 2.34 -1.96
N ALA A 26 -1.11 1.29 -2.17
CA ALA A 26 -0.66 -0.09 -2.10
C ALA A 26 0.39 -0.41 -3.17
N ARG A 27 0.15 0.02 -4.42
CA ARG A 27 1.11 -0.15 -5.53
C ARG A 27 2.42 0.58 -5.26
N TRP A 28 2.35 1.80 -4.73
CA TRP A 28 3.54 2.57 -4.36
C TRP A 28 4.34 1.85 -3.26
N ALA A 29 3.66 1.38 -2.20
CA ALA A 29 4.32 0.68 -1.09
C ALA A 29 5.00 -0.61 -1.54
N TYR A 30 4.37 -1.37 -2.45
CA TYR A 30 4.96 -2.56 -3.06
C TYR A 30 6.24 -2.21 -3.83
N ASN A 31 6.19 -1.21 -4.72
CA ASN A 31 7.34 -0.78 -5.50
C ASN A 31 8.48 -0.26 -4.61
N PHE A 32 8.14 0.47 -3.55
CA PHE A 32 9.11 0.92 -2.55
C PHE A 32 9.82 -0.27 -1.89
N ALA A 33 9.07 -1.25 -1.39
CA ALA A 33 9.64 -2.43 -0.75
C ALA A 33 10.52 -3.23 -1.73
N LEU A 34 10.06 -3.42 -2.97
CA LEU A 34 10.83 -4.11 -4.01
C LEU A 34 12.15 -3.39 -4.31
N ALA A 35 12.13 -2.07 -4.46
CA ALA A 35 13.34 -1.28 -4.71
C ALA A 35 14.33 -1.36 -3.54
N GLN A 36 13.85 -1.38 -2.29
CA GLN A 36 14.71 -1.55 -1.12
C GLN A 36 15.36 -2.94 -1.10
N GLN A 37 14.59 -3.99 -1.40
CA GLN A 37 15.12 -5.36 -1.47
C GLN A 37 16.15 -5.51 -2.59
N GLN A 38 15.89 -4.94 -3.77
CA GLN A 38 16.85 -4.95 -4.88
C GLN A 38 18.15 -4.23 -4.53
N LYS A 39 18.07 -3.05 -3.89
CA LYS A 39 19.25 -2.31 -3.43
C LYS A 39 20.04 -3.11 -2.39
N HIS A 40 19.36 -3.73 -1.44
CA HIS A 40 19.99 -4.50 -0.38
C HIS A 40 20.64 -5.79 -0.91
N ASN A 41 19.99 -6.47 -1.85
CA ASN A 41 20.54 -7.63 -2.54
C ASN A 41 21.79 -7.26 -3.37
N LYS A 42 21.74 -6.14 -4.12
CA LYS A 42 22.92 -5.62 -4.86
C LYS A 42 24.12 -5.30 -3.94
N GLN A 43 23.86 -4.96 -2.68
CA GLN A 43 24.90 -4.71 -1.67
C GLN A 43 25.42 -6.00 -1.01
N GLY A 44 25.01 -7.18 -1.48
CA GLY A 44 25.40 -8.47 -0.91
C GLY A 44 24.68 -8.81 0.40
N GLY A 45 23.64 -8.06 0.76
CA GLY A 45 22.89 -8.24 2.00
C GLY A 45 21.80 -9.30 1.89
N LYS A 46 21.43 -9.90 3.03
CA LYS A 46 20.29 -10.83 3.17
C LYS A 46 18.95 -10.12 2.93
N PHE A 47 17.85 -10.86 2.80
CA PHE A 47 16.52 -10.25 2.66
C PHE A 47 16.22 -9.27 3.82
N LEU A 48 15.78 -8.05 3.50
CA LEU A 48 15.46 -7.03 4.50
C LEU A 48 14.24 -7.49 5.31
N LYS A 49 14.35 -7.47 6.64
CA LYS A 49 13.23 -7.82 7.52
C LYS A 49 12.08 -6.82 7.34
N ASP A 50 10.86 -7.35 7.32
CA ASP A 50 9.63 -6.55 7.17
C ASP A 50 9.52 -5.42 8.21
N GLY A 51 9.86 -5.70 9.48
CA GLY A 51 9.86 -4.68 10.53
C GLY A 51 10.81 -3.50 10.27
N GLU A 52 11.92 -3.73 9.57
CA GLU A 52 12.85 -2.66 9.20
C GLU A 52 12.32 -1.84 8.02
N ALA A 53 11.75 -2.51 7.02
CA ALA A 53 11.09 -1.85 5.90
C ALA A 53 9.95 -0.93 6.38
N ARG A 54 9.13 -1.40 7.34
CA ARG A 54 8.05 -0.62 7.95
C ARG A 54 8.58 0.60 8.72
N LYS A 55 9.64 0.44 9.53
CA LYS A 55 10.27 1.58 10.25
C LYS A 55 10.73 2.67 9.30
N ARG A 56 11.36 2.31 8.16
CA ARG A 56 11.76 3.27 7.12
C ARG A 56 10.56 3.97 6.51
N LEU A 57 9.48 3.23 6.25
CA LEU A 57 8.23 3.75 5.70
C LEU A 57 7.54 4.74 6.66
N THR A 58 7.53 4.46 7.96
CA THR A 58 6.99 5.38 8.98
C THR A 58 7.74 6.71 9.01
N LYS A 59 9.08 6.68 8.94
CA LYS A 59 9.90 7.90 8.85
C LYS A 59 9.61 8.68 7.57
N LEU A 60 9.45 7.99 6.44
CA LEU A 60 9.13 8.62 5.16
C LEU A 60 7.77 9.32 5.19
N LYS A 61 6.74 8.72 5.80
CA LYS A 61 5.40 9.33 5.97
C LYS A 61 5.43 10.66 6.74
N GLN A 62 6.41 10.88 7.61
CA GLN A 62 6.55 12.14 8.34
C GLN A 62 7.04 13.30 7.45
N THR A 63 7.51 13.01 6.24
CA THR A 63 7.99 14.01 5.29
C THR A 63 6.81 14.70 4.61
N LYS A 64 6.82 16.05 4.52
CA LYS A 64 5.77 16.82 3.84
C LYS A 64 5.45 16.33 2.42
N ALA A 65 6.46 15.87 1.68
CA ALA A 65 6.31 15.36 0.31
C ALA A 65 5.44 14.08 0.19
N LEU A 66 5.34 13.31 1.28
CA LEU A 66 4.59 12.05 1.33
C LEU A 66 3.34 12.14 2.22
N GLY A 67 2.90 13.35 2.58
CA GLY A 67 1.72 13.55 3.43
C GLY A 67 0.40 13.09 2.81
N TRP A 68 0.38 12.81 1.51
CA TRP A 68 -0.78 12.24 0.81
C TRP A 68 -0.95 10.72 1.01
N MET A 69 0.05 10.06 1.61
CA MET A 69 0.15 8.60 1.81
C MET A 69 -0.21 8.14 3.22
#